data_AF-A0A7S0KUL0-F1
#
_entry.id   AF-A0A7S0KUL0-F1
#
_cell.length_a   1.000
_cell.length_b   1.000
_cell.length_c   1.000
_cell.angle_alpha   90.00
_cell.angle_beta   90.00
_cell.angle_gamma   90.00
#
_symmetry.space_group_name_H-M   'P 1'
#
loop_
_entity.id
_entity.type
_entity.pdbx_description
1 polymer ?
#
loop_
_entity_poly.entity_id
_entity_poly.type
_entity_poly.pdbx_seq_one_letter_code
_entity_poly.pdbx_strand_id
1 'polypeptide(L)'
;GAEGGADANGATLTLAAHDETIDLIGRVNDGAVKNRRVCRDLLEFLDTRKPPATSLEAWDDRITDCVRWSEVPGMGMFDVDGLEDMSDRSEVYNDAIAVLAFGTVVCLFFGVGLGRWYVAGLEHERMMAAMLETGAF
;
A
#
# COMPACT_ATOMS: atom_id res chain seq x y z
N GLY A 1 30.21 56.74 8.19
CA GLY A 1 30.94 55.49 7.97
C GLY A 1 30.59 54.55 9.10
N ALA A 2 30.39 53.28 8.78
CA ALA A 2 30.06 52.15 9.65
C ALA A 2 30.85 52.17 10.99
N GLU A 3 30.38 51.59 12.10
CA GLU A 3 29.91 50.21 12.24
C GLU A 3 28.81 50.07 13.30
N GLY A 4 27.79 49.27 12.96
CA GLY A 4 26.68 48.92 13.83
C GLY A 4 27.05 47.81 14.79
N GLY A 5 26.79 48.07 16.07
CA GLY A 5 26.78 47.10 17.15
C GLY A 5 25.76 47.53 18.18
N ALA A 6 24.51 47.12 17.97
CA ALA A 6 23.43 47.22 18.96
C ALA A 6 22.39 46.14 18.64
N ASP A 7 22.72 44.91 19.02
CA ASP A 7 21.84 43.89 19.58
C ASP A 7 20.34 44.05 19.29
N ALA A 8 19.95 43.78 18.06
CA ALA A 8 18.58 43.37 17.76
C ALA A 8 18.41 41.96 18.33
N ASN A 9 18.10 41.88 19.62
CA ASN A 9 17.55 40.72 20.28
C ASN A 9 16.28 40.32 19.51
N GLY A 10 16.45 39.52 18.45
CA GLY A 10 15.38 38.84 17.77
C GLY A 10 14.79 37.89 18.79
N ALA A 11 13.77 38.36 19.51
CA ALA A 11 13.01 37.53 20.41
C ALA A 11 12.42 36.39 19.57
N THR A 12 13.10 35.25 19.56
CA THR A 12 12.58 33.99 19.08
C THR A 12 11.44 33.63 20.01
N LEU A 13 10.24 34.07 19.65
CA LEU A 13 9.01 33.69 20.30
C LEU A 13 8.82 32.19 20.09
N THR A 14 9.18 31.40 21.09
CA THR A 14 8.84 29.98 21.17
C THR A 14 7.38 29.85 21.56
N LEU A 15 6.57 29.32 20.64
CA LEU A 15 5.17 28.98 20.88
C LEU A 15 5.09 27.97 22.04
N ALA A 16 4.68 28.42 23.22
CA ALA A 16 4.73 27.61 24.44
C ALA A 16 3.61 26.56 24.50
N ALA A 17 2.43 26.91 23.99
CA ALA A 17 1.29 26.01 23.82
C ALA A 17 0.33 26.64 22.80
N HIS A 18 -0.23 25.82 21.92
CA HIS A 18 -1.30 26.18 21.01
C HIS A 18 -2.51 25.32 21.38
N ASP A 19 -3.53 25.94 21.97
CA ASP A 19 -4.78 25.27 22.30
C ASP A 19 -5.84 25.78 21.31
N GLU A 20 -6.23 24.91 20.40
CA GLU A 20 -7.22 25.23 19.37
C GLU A 20 -8.47 24.40 19.65
N THR A 21 -9.55 25.09 20.03
CA THR A 21 -10.86 24.46 20.15
C THR A 21 -11.47 24.33 18.76
N ILE A 22 -11.22 23.19 18.11
CA ILE A 22 -11.77 22.91 16.79
C ILE A 22 -13.16 22.31 16.98
N ASP A 23 -14.19 23.00 16.51
CA ASP A 23 -15.51 22.41 16.31
C ASP A 23 -15.46 21.46 15.09
N LEU A 24 -14.99 20.24 15.35
CA LEU A 24 -14.81 19.21 14.34
C LEU A 24 -16.14 18.82 13.67
N ILE A 25 -17.23 18.82 14.43
CA ILE A 25 -18.56 18.46 13.90
C ILE A 25 -19.03 19.53 12.91
N GLY A 26 -18.90 20.81 13.28
CA GLY A 26 -19.17 21.93 12.37
C GLY A 26 -18.31 21.85 11.10
N ARG A 27 -17.01 21.63 11.23
CA ARG A 27 -16.10 21.54 10.07
C ARG A 27 -16.32 20.33 9.17
N VAL A 28 -16.80 19.21 9.71
CA VAL A 28 -17.23 18.06 8.89
C VAL A 28 -18.48 18.41 8.10
N ASN A 29 -19.47 19.02 8.75
CA ASN A 29 -20.73 19.43 8.10
C ASN A 29 -20.54 20.55 7.06
N ASP A 30 -19.55 21.42 7.26
CA ASP A 30 -19.17 22.47 6.31
C ASP A 30 -18.31 21.93 5.14
N GLY A 31 -17.99 20.64 5.13
CA GLY A 31 -17.16 20.00 4.09
C GLY A 31 -15.69 20.42 4.11
N ALA A 32 -15.22 21.07 5.18
CA ALA A 32 -13.83 21.49 5.34
C ALA A 32 -12.90 20.31 5.67
N VAL A 33 -13.44 19.25 6.30
CA VAL A 33 -12.69 18.03 6.61
C VAL A 33 -12.66 17.11 5.38
N LYS A 34 -11.52 17.09 4.71
CA LYS A 34 -11.23 16.17 3.59
C LYS A 34 -10.42 14.95 4.02
N ASN A 35 -9.97 14.91 5.28
CA ASN A 35 -9.16 13.84 5.80
C ASN A 35 -10.05 12.75 6.42
N ARG A 36 -10.12 11.60 5.74
CA ARG A 36 -10.82 10.39 6.18
C ARG A 36 -10.44 9.95 7.59
N ARG A 37 -9.15 9.99 7.94
CA ARG A 37 -8.66 9.50 9.24
C ARG A 37 -9.20 10.32 10.40
N VAL A 38 -9.27 11.65 10.22
CA VAL A 38 -9.84 12.56 11.23
C VAL A 38 -11.34 12.30 11.43
N CYS A 39 -12.07 12.02 10.35
CA CYS A 39 -13.49 11.68 10.44
C CYS A 39 -13.72 10.32 11.11
N ARG A 40 -12.83 9.35 10.88
CA ARG A 40 -12.86 8.05 11.57
C ARG A 40 -12.59 8.17 13.06
N ASP A 41 -11.53 8.87 13.43
CA ASP A 41 -11.16 9.07 14.84
C ASP A 41 -12.30 9.82 15.58
N LEU A 42 -13.00 10.73 14.89
CA LEU A 42 -14.20 11.39 15.40
C LEU A 42 -15.36 10.41 15.64
N LEU A 43 -15.66 9.52 14.69
CA LEU A 43 -16.71 8.52 14.85
C LEU A 43 -16.38 7.54 15.99
N GLU A 44 -15.15 7.07 16.07
CA GLU A 44 -14.69 6.20 17.17
C GLU A 44 -14.82 6.90 18.53
N PHE A 45 -14.51 8.20 18.58
CA PHE A 45 -14.74 9.01 19.77
C PHE A 45 -16.23 9.15 20.12
N LEU A 46 -17.12 9.29 19.14
CA LEU A 46 -18.56 9.36 19.37
C LEU A 46 -19.14 8.01 19.83
N ASP A 47 -18.63 6.90 19.33
CA ASP A 47 -19.03 5.55 19.74
C ASP A 47 -18.66 5.27 21.21
N THR A 48 -17.46 5.66 21.63
CA THR A 48 -17.02 5.50 23.03
C THR A 48 -17.81 6.38 24.01
N ARG A 49 -18.44 7.46 23.53
CA ARG A 49 -19.22 8.43 24.31
C ARG A 49 -20.72 8.11 24.37
N LYS A 50 -21.13 6.93 23.92
CA LYS A 50 -22.53 6.51 23.88
C LYS A 50 -23.22 6.67 25.25
N PRO A 51 -24.39 7.34 25.32
CA PRO A 51 -25.17 7.43 26.55
C PRO A 51 -25.70 6.07 27.01
N PRO A 52 -25.70 5.78 28.33
CA PRO A 52 -26.05 4.45 28.86
C PRO A 52 -27.53 4.07 28.67
N ALA A 53 -28.40 5.01 28.30
CA ALA A 53 -29.84 4.79 28.12
C ALA A 53 -30.28 4.71 26.65
N THR A 54 -29.35 4.67 25.70
CA THR A 54 -29.64 4.64 24.25
C THR A 54 -29.27 3.27 23.66
N SER A 55 -30.05 2.73 22.72
CA SER A 55 -29.65 1.55 21.95
C SER A 55 -28.48 1.89 21.01
N LEU A 56 -27.76 0.89 20.51
CA LEU A 56 -26.68 1.15 19.52
C LEU A 56 -27.27 1.78 18.25
N GLU A 57 -28.33 1.17 17.71
CA GLU A 57 -29.01 1.64 16.50
C GLU A 57 -29.51 3.10 16.63
N ALA A 58 -30.18 3.45 17.73
CA ALA A 58 -30.68 4.81 17.94
C ALA A 58 -29.56 5.85 18.18
N TRP A 59 -28.36 5.39 18.54
CA TRP A 59 -27.19 6.24 18.66
C TRP A 59 -26.55 6.48 17.30
N ASP A 60 -26.41 5.44 16.48
CA ASP A 60 -25.90 5.52 15.11
C ASP A 60 -26.78 6.40 14.22
N ASP A 61 -28.10 6.24 14.33
CA ASP A 61 -29.07 7.10 13.63
C ASP A 61 -28.87 8.56 14.01
N ARG A 62 -28.66 8.84 15.30
CA ARG A 62 -28.45 10.20 15.81
C ARG A 62 -27.13 10.80 15.34
N ILE A 63 -26.06 10.00 15.26
CA ILE A 63 -24.77 10.43 14.70
C ILE A 63 -24.95 10.75 13.22
N THR A 64 -25.65 9.89 12.47
CA THR A 64 -25.90 10.07 11.04
C THR A 64 -26.74 11.30 10.75
N ASP A 65 -27.71 11.62 11.61
CA ASP A 65 -28.52 12.85 11.50
C ASP A 65 -27.71 14.13 11.79
N CYS A 66 -26.74 14.06 12.71
CA CYS A 66 -25.98 15.23 13.16
C CYS A 66 -24.68 15.48 12.37
N VAL A 67 -24.11 14.43 11.77
CA VAL A 67 -22.79 14.47 11.12
C VAL A 67 -22.91 13.94 9.71
N ARG A 68 -22.58 14.76 8.72
CA ARG A 68 -22.56 14.39 7.29
C ARG A 68 -21.28 13.65 6.91
N TRP A 69 -20.97 12.58 7.63
CA TRP A 69 -19.72 11.83 7.45
C TRP A 69 -19.65 11.13 6.09
N SER A 70 -20.79 10.80 5.48
CA SER A 70 -20.88 10.23 4.13
C SER A 70 -20.46 11.18 3.01
N GLU A 71 -20.42 12.49 3.27
CA GLU A 71 -19.97 13.51 2.32
C GLU A 71 -18.43 13.68 2.33
N VAL A 72 -17.74 13.08 3.30
CA VAL A 72 -16.28 13.11 3.38
C VAL A 72 -15.68 12.15 2.35
N PRO A 73 -14.75 12.59 1.49
CA PRO A 73 -14.08 11.72 0.54
C PRO A 73 -13.40 10.51 1.23
N GLY A 74 -13.68 9.30 0.76
CA GLY A 74 -13.12 8.07 1.34
C GLY A 74 -13.94 7.47 2.49
N MET A 75 -15.07 8.07 2.90
CA MET A 75 -15.95 7.57 3.97
C MET A 75 -17.23 6.91 3.43
N GLY A 76 -17.35 6.71 2.13
CA GLY A 76 -18.53 6.07 1.54
C GLY A 76 -18.70 4.62 1.99
N MET A 77 -19.93 4.11 1.97
CA MET A 77 -20.26 2.70 2.26
C MET A 77 -19.50 1.72 1.34
N PHE A 78 -19.00 2.20 0.19
CA PHE A 78 -18.19 1.44 -0.76
C PHE A 78 -16.67 1.64 -0.60
N ASP A 79 -16.23 2.62 0.20
CA ASP A 79 -14.82 2.83 0.53
C ASP A 79 -14.42 1.87 1.65
N VAL A 80 -14.44 0.58 1.33
CA VAL A 80 -14.07 -0.50 2.25
C VAL A 80 -12.62 -0.30 2.67
N ASP A 81 -12.43 -0.07 3.96
CA ASP A 81 -11.12 0.10 4.58
C ASP A 81 -10.31 -1.19 4.41
N GLY A 82 -9.25 -1.13 3.59
CA GLY A 82 -8.41 -2.27 3.24
C GLY A 82 -8.26 -2.54 1.73
N LEU A 83 -9.05 -1.90 0.86
CA LEU A 83 -8.84 -2.04 -0.59
C LEU A 83 -7.63 -1.24 -1.10
N GLU A 84 -7.37 -0.07 -0.51
CA GLU A 84 -6.20 0.75 -0.86
C GLU A 84 -4.88 0.04 -0.50
N ASP A 85 -4.86 -0.70 0.61
CA ASP A 85 -3.69 -1.46 1.08
C ASP A 85 -3.49 -2.81 0.36
N MET A 86 -4.49 -3.24 -0.42
CA MET A 86 -4.36 -4.35 -1.37
C MET A 86 -3.76 -3.89 -2.71
N SER A 87 -3.93 -2.63 -3.11
CA SER A 87 -3.38 -2.09 -4.36
C SER A 87 -1.85 -2.23 -4.38
N ASP A 88 -1.16 -1.68 -3.38
CA ASP A 88 0.31 -1.72 -3.30
C ASP A 88 0.84 -3.14 -3.15
N ARG A 89 0.17 -4.00 -2.37
CA ARG A 89 0.56 -5.41 -2.24
C ARG A 89 0.35 -6.20 -3.52
N SER A 90 -0.76 -5.98 -4.22
CA SER A 90 -1.06 -6.67 -5.48
C SER A 90 -0.06 -6.36 -6.58
N GLU A 91 0.46 -5.13 -6.62
CA GLU A 91 1.49 -4.72 -7.59
C GLU A 91 2.81 -5.46 -7.35
N VAL A 92 3.24 -5.57 -6.08
CA VAL A 92 4.45 -6.32 -5.69
C VAL A 92 4.30 -7.82 -5.95
N TYR A 93 3.13 -8.41 -5.66
CA TYR A 93 2.88 -9.83 -5.94
C TYR A 93 2.85 -10.13 -7.44
N ASN A 94 2.33 -9.21 -8.26
CA ASN A 94 2.27 -9.39 -9.71
C ASN A 94 3.69 -9.40 -10.32
N ASP A 95 4.58 -8.52 -9.86
CA ASP A 95 5.97 -8.49 -10.30
C ASP A 95 6.73 -9.78 -9.90
N ALA A 96 6.53 -10.25 -8.66
CA ALA A 96 7.14 -11.50 -8.20
C ALA A 96 6.67 -12.73 -9.02
N ILE A 97 5.39 -12.79 -9.39
CA ILE A 97 4.83 -13.85 -10.22
C ILE A 97 5.43 -13.80 -11.64
N ALA A 98 5.58 -12.60 -12.22
CA ALA A 98 6.16 -12.43 -13.54
C ALA A 98 7.63 -12.91 -13.59
N VAL A 99 8.43 -12.58 -12.57
CA VAL A 99 9.83 -13.04 -12.46
C VAL A 99 9.92 -14.56 -12.31
N LEU A 100 9.06 -15.16 -11.48
CA LEU A 100 9.01 -16.62 -11.31
C LEU A 100 8.58 -17.33 -12.60
N ALA A 101 7.59 -16.81 -13.30
CA ALA A 101 7.14 -17.33 -14.59
C ALA A 101 8.25 -17.24 -15.65
N PHE A 102 8.93 -16.11 -15.73
CA PHE A 102 10.06 -15.94 -16.65
C PHE A 102 11.22 -16.90 -16.30
N GLY A 103 11.60 -16.99 -15.03
CA GLY A 103 12.68 -17.87 -14.57
C GLY A 103 12.39 -19.35 -14.86
N THR A 104 11.15 -19.79 -14.68
CA THR A 104 10.75 -21.17 -15.01
C THR A 104 10.84 -21.47 -16.50
N VAL A 105 10.41 -20.54 -17.38
CA VAL A 105 10.57 -20.71 -18.83
C VAL A 105 12.04 -20.77 -19.23
N VAL A 106 12.89 -19.89 -18.68
CA VAL A 106 14.34 -19.91 -18.95
C VAL A 106 14.96 -21.24 -18.51
N CYS A 107 14.68 -21.70 -17.30
CA CYS A 107 15.18 -22.98 -16.80
C CYS A 107 14.72 -24.16 -17.66
N LEU A 108 13.46 -24.18 -18.10
CA LEU A 108 12.95 -25.22 -19.00
C LEU A 108 13.62 -25.16 -20.38
N PHE A 109 13.82 -23.97 -20.94
CA PHE A 109 14.46 -23.79 -22.23
C PHE A 109 15.91 -24.27 -22.21
N PHE A 110 16.69 -23.88 -21.20
CA PHE A 110 18.08 -24.35 -21.05
C PHE A 110 18.15 -25.82 -20.67
N GLY A 111 17.28 -26.31 -19.80
CA GLY A 111 17.24 -27.72 -19.40
C GLY A 111 16.94 -28.66 -20.58
N VAL A 112 15.92 -28.33 -21.38
CA VAL A 112 15.56 -29.11 -22.57
C VAL A 112 16.56 -28.89 -23.71
N GLY A 113 17.02 -27.66 -23.92
CA GLY A 113 17.97 -27.31 -24.97
C GLY A 113 19.34 -27.96 -24.78
N LEU A 114 19.98 -27.72 -23.62
CA LEU A 114 21.27 -28.32 -23.28
C LEU A 114 21.15 -29.83 -23.09
N GLY A 115 20.07 -30.30 -22.49
CA GLY A 115 19.83 -31.74 -22.33
C GLY A 115 19.74 -32.46 -23.67
N ARG A 116 18.99 -31.92 -24.64
CA ARG A 116 18.90 -32.49 -25.98
C ARG A 116 20.20 -32.42 -26.76
N TRP A 117 20.93 -31.30 -26.67
CA TRP A 117 22.24 -31.17 -27.30
C TRP A 117 23.24 -32.19 -26.74
N TYR A 118 23.27 -32.35 -25.41
CA TYR A 118 24.14 -33.30 -24.73
C TYR A 118 23.84 -34.75 -25.10
N VAL A 119 22.56 -35.15 -25.10
CA VAL A 119 22.16 -36.51 -25.50
C VAL A 119 22.47 -36.78 -26.96
N ALA A 120 22.21 -35.83 -27.86
CA ALA A 120 22.55 -35.96 -29.28
C ALA A 120 24.07 -36.08 -29.50
N GLY A 121 24.89 -35.37 -28.71
CA GLY A 121 26.35 -35.50 -28.72
C GLY A 121 26.81 -36.90 -28.32
N LEU A 122 26.26 -37.45 -27.24
CA LEU A 122 26.58 -38.81 -26.78
C LEU A 122 26.15 -39.89 -27.78
N GLU A 123 25.02 -39.70 -28.47
CA GLU A 123 24.59 -40.61 -29.54
C GLU A 123 25.54 -40.56 -30.73
N HIS A 124 26.03 -39.38 -31.10
CA HIS A 124 27.00 -39.22 -32.19
C HIS A 124 28.35 -39.88 -31.86
N GLU A 125 28.85 -39.73 -30.62
CA GLU A 125 30.07 -40.40 -30.15
C GLU A 125 29.91 -41.93 -30.14
N ARG A 126 28.76 -42.44 -29.70
CA ARG A 126 28.46 -43.88 -29.75
C ARG A 126 28.42 -44.43 -31.17
N MET A 127 27.84 -43.69 -32.12
CA MET A 127 27.82 -44.09 -33.53
C MET A 127 29.22 -44.11 -34.15
N MET A 128 30.05 -43.10 -33.87
CA MET A 128 31.44 -43.09 -34.32
C MET A 128 32.27 -44.24 -33.73
N ALA A 129 32.08 -44.55 -32.44
CA ALA A 129 32.75 -45.69 -31.81
C ALA A 129 32.32 -47.02 -32.45
N ALA A 130 31.03 -47.21 -32.75
CA ALA A 130 30.53 -48.41 -33.42
C ALA A 130 31.03 -48.55 -34.88
N MET A 131 31.16 -47.44 -35.62
CA MET A 131 31.73 -47.43 -36.97
C MET A 131 33.22 -47.81 -36.97
N LEU A 132 33.97 -47.33 -35.97
CA LEU A 132 35.38 -47.70 -35.78
C LEU A 132 35.56 -49.18 -35.40
N GLU A 133 34.67 -49.74 -34.58
CA GLU A 133 34.71 -51.14 -34.16
C GLU A 133 34.32 -52.10 -35.30
N THR A 134 33.42 -51.68 -36.20
CA THR A 134 33.00 -52.47 -37.37
C THR A 134 33.94 -52.35 -38.57
N GLY A 135 35.02 -51.56 -38.46
CA GLY A 135 36.06 -51.44 -39.49
C GLY A 135 35.58 -50.76 -40.78
N ALA A 136 34.48 -50.01 -40.73
CA ALA A 136 33.99 -49.24 -41.86
C ALA A 136 34.70 -47.88 -41.90
N PHE A 137 35.86 -47.85 -42.57
CA PHE A 137 36.43 -46.65 -43.18
C PHE A 137 36.11 -46.63 -44.67
#